data_AF-A0A3N5W7U2-F1
#
_entry.id   AF-A0A3N5W7U2-F1
#
_cell.length_a   1.000
_cell.length_b   1.000
_cell.length_c   1.000
_cell.angle_alpha   90.00
_cell.angle_beta   90.00
_cell.angle_gamma   90.00
#
_symmetry.space_group_name_H-M   'P 1'
#
loop_
_entity.id
_entity.type
_entity.pdbx_description
1 polymer ?
#
loop_
_entity_poly.entity_id
_entity_poly.type
_entity_poly.pdbx_seq_one_letter_code
_entity_poly.pdbx_strand_id
1 'polypeptide(L)'
;MNDEWKKSNVATPESVEAMQFVYDLVYTHKVAPTIEGTDNAQLFSAGKVAMTGFGHWPIQSYIANNFTDYDVQYWPRKKAGTSVFGVGGWGIPKASKNASMAWEVIKELASLETMQATADAGVAIPARRTVGESPEFTSVPANGKIFYGCLKDAKPVPSPSNFAEVEQIFMRHFTEMMSDNATPQAAMAAADTELNEALAKISD
;
A
#
# COMPACT_ATOMS: atom_id res chain seq x y z
N MET A 1 6.91 -5.51 -11.47
CA MET A 1 7.05 -5.25 -12.92
C MET A 1 8.39 -4.59 -13.20
N ASN A 2 8.85 -4.60 -14.46
CA ASN A 2 9.94 -3.71 -14.89
C ASN A 2 9.54 -2.22 -14.77
N ASP A 3 10.51 -1.31 -14.92
CA ASP A 3 10.29 0.13 -14.73
C ASP A 3 9.27 0.73 -15.73
N GLU A 4 9.05 0.07 -16.86
CA GLU A 4 8.08 0.47 -17.89
C GLU A 4 6.66 -0.08 -17.63
N TRP A 5 6.48 -0.92 -16.60
CA TRP A 5 5.23 -1.63 -16.30
C TRP A 5 4.70 -2.50 -17.45
N LYS A 6 5.61 -3.02 -18.30
CA LYS A 6 5.29 -3.86 -19.46
C LYS A 6 5.62 -5.34 -19.28
N LYS A 7 6.42 -5.67 -18.27
CA LYS A 7 6.84 -7.05 -17.99
C LYS A 7 6.77 -7.37 -16.52
N SER A 8 6.37 -8.59 -16.21
CA SER A 8 6.43 -9.14 -14.87
C SER A 8 7.88 -9.40 -14.45
N ASN A 9 8.12 -9.37 -13.14
CA ASN A 9 9.39 -9.78 -12.50
C ASN A 9 9.16 -10.62 -11.25
N VAL A 10 7.94 -11.18 -11.09
CA VAL A 10 7.56 -11.90 -9.86
C VAL A 10 8.25 -13.25 -9.75
N ALA A 11 8.66 -13.85 -10.88
CA ALA A 11 9.43 -15.10 -10.90
C ALA A 11 10.96 -14.92 -10.86
N THR A 12 11.47 -13.69 -10.70
CA THR A 12 12.92 -13.50 -10.49
C THR A 12 13.37 -14.13 -9.18
N PRO A 13 14.63 -14.61 -9.05
CA PRO A 13 15.12 -15.22 -7.83
C PRO A 13 14.93 -14.34 -6.59
N GLU A 14 15.11 -13.04 -6.72
CA GLU A 14 14.90 -12.07 -5.63
C GLU A 14 13.43 -11.95 -5.21
N SER A 15 12.50 -11.94 -6.16
CA SER A 15 11.06 -11.89 -5.86
C SER A 15 10.59 -13.18 -5.22
N VAL A 16 11.03 -14.34 -5.72
CA VAL A 16 10.69 -15.64 -5.12
C VAL A 16 11.26 -15.77 -3.72
N GLU A 17 12.50 -15.31 -3.49
CA GLU A 17 13.11 -15.29 -2.16
C GLU A 17 12.32 -14.42 -1.17
N ALA A 18 11.80 -13.27 -1.62
CA ALA A 18 10.93 -12.42 -0.80
C ALA A 18 9.60 -13.10 -0.46
N MET A 19 8.98 -13.79 -1.43
CA MET A 19 7.73 -14.54 -1.20
C MET A 19 7.94 -15.75 -0.29
N GLN A 20 9.08 -16.43 -0.43
CA GLN A 20 9.47 -17.52 0.47
C GLN A 20 9.61 -17.01 1.91
N PHE A 21 10.25 -15.85 2.12
CA PHE A 21 10.33 -15.25 3.44
C PHE A 21 8.94 -14.97 4.05
N VAL A 22 8.01 -14.42 3.28
CA VAL A 22 6.63 -14.16 3.74
C VAL A 22 5.92 -15.45 4.10
N TYR A 23 6.02 -16.48 3.26
CA TYR A 23 5.47 -17.81 3.53
C TYR A 23 6.07 -18.43 4.80
N ASP A 24 7.38 -18.33 4.99
CA ASP A 24 8.10 -18.88 6.14
C ASP A 24 7.69 -18.22 7.47
N LEU A 25 7.30 -16.94 7.48
CA LEU A 25 6.77 -16.30 8.69
C LEU A 25 5.54 -17.02 9.25
N VAL A 26 4.70 -17.58 8.37
CA VAL A 26 3.48 -18.30 8.74
C VAL A 26 3.76 -19.78 8.99
N TYR A 27 4.36 -20.48 8.02
CA TYR A 27 4.41 -21.94 8.03
C TYR A 27 5.65 -22.53 8.70
N THR A 28 6.78 -21.82 8.64
CA THR A 28 8.06 -22.28 9.18
C THR A 28 8.28 -21.73 10.60
N HIS A 29 8.25 -20.42 10.75
CA HIS A 29 8.54 -19.71 11.99
C HIS A 29 7.33 -19.56 12.90
N LYS A 30 6.11 -19.60 12.34
CA LYS A 30 4.85 -19.48 13.10
C LYS A 30 4.78 -18.20 13.94
N VAL A 31 5.29 -17.10 13.39
CA VAL A 31 5.32 -15.77 14.02
C VAL A 31 4.30 -14.81 13.41
N ALA A 32 3.63 -15.21 12.33
CA ALA A 32 2.54 -14.48 11.71
C ALA A 32 1.27 -15.34 11.63
N PRO A 33 0.07 -14.75 11.76
CA PRO A 33 -1.19 -15.46 11.58
C PRO A 33 -1.40 -15.82 10.09
N THR A 34 -2.32 -16.75 9.83
CA THR A 34 -2.80 -17.02 8.47
C THR A 34 -3.60 -15.83 7.95
N ILE A 35 -3.70 -15.70 6.61
CA ILE A 35 -4.31 -14.54 5.95
C ILE A 35 -5.84 -14.49 6.02
N GLU A 36 -6.51 -15.52 6.52
CA GLU A 36 -7.97 -15.63 6.43
C GLU A 36 -8.71 -14.74 7.44
N GLY A 37 -9.65 -13.94 6.93
CA GLY A 37 -10.74 -13.33 7.69
C GLY A 37 -10.35 -12.30 8.74
N THR A 38 -9.13 -11.77 8.69
CA THR A 38 -8.58 -11.02 9.81
C THR A 38 -8.13 -9.61 9.42
N ASP A 39 -8.73 -8.59 10.04
CA ASP A 39 -8.26 -7.21 9.96
C ASP A 39 -7.02 -7.04 10.86
N ASN A 40 -5.85 -6.91 10.24
CA ASN A 40 -4.58 -6.76 10.94
C ASN A 40 -4.55 -5.50 11.84
N ALA A 41 -5.28 -4.43 11.51
CA ALA A 41 -5.29 -3.18 12.29
C ALA A 41 -6.12 -3.37 13.57
N GLN A 42 -7.19 -4.13 13.46
CA GLN A 42 -7.97 -4.58 14.61
C GLN A 42 -7.17 -5.55 15.49
N LEU A 43 -6.45 -6.53 14.90
CA LEU A 43 -5.61 -7.41 15.70
C LEU A 43 -4.56 -6.65 16.51
N PHE A 44 -3.93 -5.66 15.88
CA PHE A 44 -2.88 -4.87 16.52
C PHE A 44 -3.43 -4.04 17.67
N SER A 45 -4.50 -3.26 17.43
CA SER A 45 -5.13 -2.45 18.48
C SER A 45 -5.78 -3.31 19.59
N ALA A 46 -6.16 -4.55 19.31
CA ALA A 46 -6.61 -5.54 20.29
C ALA A 46 -5.47 -6.30 21.02
N GLY A 47 -4.21 -5.97 20.75
CA GLY A 47 -3.04 -6.60 21.38
C GLY A 47 -2.83 -8.06 20.99
N LYS A 48 -3.37 -8.50 19.85
CA LYS A 48 -3.23 -9.88 19.34
C LYS A 48 -1.98 -10.09 18.49
N VAL A 49 -1.42 -9.01 17.95
CA VAL A 49 -0.13 -9.00 17.25
C VAL A 49 0.70 -7.82 17.76
N ALA A 50 2.01 -8.01 17.89
CA ALA A 50 2.92 -6.99 18.39
C ALA A 50 3.42 -6.01 17.32
N MET A 51 3.35 -6.40 16.05
CA MET A 51 3.77 -5.58 14.90
C MET A 51 2.82 -5.84 13.73
N THR A 52 2.64 -4.83 12.89
CA THR A 52 1.77 -4.89 11.71
C THR A 52 2.22 -3.89 10.65
N GLY A 53 1.76 -4.07 9.42
CA GLY A 53 2.15 -3.30 8.25
C GLY A 53 1.03 -2.50 7.63
N PHE A 54 1.07 -1.17 7.75
CA PHE A 54 0.12 -0.26 7.10
C PHE A 54 0.78 1.04 6.63
N GLY A 55 0.06 1.78 5.82
CA GLY A 55 0.24 3.22 5.70
C GLY A 55 -0.50 3.97 6.83
N HIS A 56 -0.91 5.20 6.55
CA HIS A 56 -1.46 6.10 7.56
C HIS A 56 -2.94 5.86 7.91
N TRP A 57 -3.70 5.17 7.05
CA TRP A 57 -5.17 5.07 7.18
C TRP A 57 -5.70 4.49 8.51
N PRO A 58 -5.01 3.59 9.24
CA PRO A 58 -5.53 3.08 10.52
C PRO A 58 -5.53 4.13 11.64
N ILE A 59 -4.73 5.19 11.52
CA ILE A 59 -4.53 6.20 12.57
C ILE A 59 -5.85 6.86 12.96
N GLN A 60 -6.73 7.14 11.99
CA GLN A 60 -8.07 7.67 12.26
C GLN A 60 -8.87 6.76 13.21
N SER A 61 -8.84 5.45 13.00
CA SER A 61 -9.52 4.48 13.86
C SER A 61 -8.87 4.41 15.24
N TYR A 62 -7.54 4.48 15.31
CA TYR A 62 -6.83 4.49 16.59
C TYR A 62 -7.17 5.72 17.43
N ILE A 63 -7.23 6.90 16.81
CA ILE A 63 -7.68 8.15 17.45
C ILE A 63 -9.13 7.99 17.95
N ALA A 64 -10.04 7.51 17.09
CA ALA A 64 -11.45 7.34 17.44
C ALA A 64 -11.67 6.35 18.61
N ASN A 65 -10.77 5.37 18.77
CA ASN A 65 -10.83 4.36 19.82
C ASN A 65 -9.92 4.67 21.02
N ASN A 66 -9.29 5.85 21.09
CA ASN A 66 -8.30 6.22 22.10
C ASN A 66 -7.13 5.22 22.24
N PHE A 67 -6.82 4.49 21.18
CA PHE A 67 -5.64 3.63 21.14
C PHE A 67 -4.42 4.50 20.86
N THR A 68 -3.53 4.63 21.84
CA THR A 68 -2.37 5.55 21.80
C THR A 68 -1.04 4.88 22.06
N ASP A 69 -1.05 3.62 22.51
CA ASP A 69 0.15 2.83 22.78
C ASP A 69 0.66 2.13 21.51
N TYR A 70 1.11 2.94 20.56
CA TYR A 70 1.73 2.46 19.32
C TYR A 70 2.71 3.48 18.78
N ASP A 71 3.60 3.02 17.91
CA ASP A 71 4.47 3.88 17.14
C ASP A 71 4.74 3.27 15.76
N VAL A 72 5.38 4.05 14.88
CA VAL A 72 5.72 3.62 13.52
C VAL A 72 7.23 3.53 13.33
N GLN A 73 7.64 2.59 12.49
CA GLN A 73 9.04 2.46 12.12
C GLN A 73 9.20 1.91 10.71
N TYR A 74 10.37 2.13 10.11
CA TYR A 74 10.72 1.48 8.85
C TYR A 74 10.73 -0.04 9.01
N TRP A 75 10.25 -0.75 7.99
CA TRP A 75 10.42 -2.20 7.91
C TRP A 75 11.91 -2.60 7.96
N PRO A 76 12.23 -3.78 8.54
CA PRO A 76 13.55 -4.38 8.41
C PRO A 76 13.93 -4.53 6.94
N ARG A 77 15.22 -4.31 6.66
CA ARG A 77 15.74 -4.25 5.29
C ARG A 77 16.69 -5.40 5.07
N LYS A 78 16.60 -6.03 3.89
CA LYS A 78 17.59 -7.01 3.43
C LYS A 78 18.59 -6.39 2.45
N LYS A 79 18.09 -5.90 1.30
CA LYS A 79 18.91 -5.23 0.26
C LYS A 79 18.70 -3.71 0.23
N ALA A 80 17.44 -3.28 0.29
CA ALA A 80 17.05 -1.87 0.22
C ALA A 80 15.89 -1.56 1.18
N GLY A 81 15.71 -0.28 1.51
CA GLY A 81 14.61 0.23 2.33
C GLY A 81 13.51 0.93 1.55
N THR A 82 13.41 0.62 0.26
CA THR A 82 12.45 1.25 -0.66
C THR A 82 11.03 0.86 -0.28
N SER A 83 10.20 1.85 0.02
CA SER A 83 8.75 1.67 0.18
C SER A 83 8.03 1.92 -1.15
N VAL A 84 6.74 1.63 -1.19
CA VAL A 84 5.86 2.10 -2.25
C VAL A 84 4.97 3.25 -1.77
N PHE A 85 4.52 4.09 -2.69
CA PHE A 85 3.46 5.06 -2.45
C PHE A 85 2.41 5.02 -3.57
N GLY A 86 1.16 5.24 -3.18
CA GLY A 86 0.04 5.48 -4.10
C GLY A 86 -0.40 6.94 -4.00
N VAL A 87 -1.09 7.43 -5.02
CA VAL A 87 -1.68 8.76 -5.03
C VAL A 87 -3.17 8.65 -5.36
N GLY A 88 -4.01 9.18 -4.48
CA GLY A 88 -5.43 9.41 -4.76
C GLY A 88 -5.63 10.79 -5.39
N GLY A 89 -6.64 10.93 -6.25
CA GLY A 89 -6.96 12.19 -6.88
C GLY A 89 -8.40 12.28 -7.35
N TRP A 90 -8.84 13.50 -7.62
CA TRP A 90 -10.17 13.79 -8.14
C TRP A 90 -10.11 14.00 -9.65
N GLY A 91 -10.89 13.22 -10.39
CA GLY A 91 -10.99 13.32 -11.85
C GLY A 91 -12.34 13.87 -12.30
N ILE A 92 -12.34 14.68 -13.36
CA ILE A 92 -13.58 15.10 -14.04
C ILE A 92 -13.76 14.19 -15.27
N PRO A 93 -14.84 13.39 -15.35
CA PRO A 93 -15.10 12.58 -16.53
C PRO A 93 -15.22 13.44 -17.78
N LYS A 94 -14.61 13.01 -18.90
CA LYS A 94 -14.65 13.72 -20.19
C LYS A 94 -16.08 14.02 -20.68
N ALA A 95 -17.05 13.17 -20.33
CA ALA A 95 -18.46 13.32 -20.71
C ALA A 95 -19.26 14.25 -19.78
N SER A 96 -18.65 14.79 -18.71
CA SER A 96 -19.34 15.63 -17.71
C SER A 96 -19.96 16.86 -18.35
N LYS A 97 -21.24 17.11 -18.03
CA LYS A 97 -21.96 18.33 -18.45
C LYS A 97 -21.72 19.51 -17.51
N ASN A 98 -21.09 19.27 -16.36
CA ASN A 98 -20.87 20.26 -15.31
C ASN A 98 -19.37 20.40 -14.99
N ALA A 99 -18.50 20.30 -16.00
CA ALA A 99 -17.05 20.29 -15.81
C ALA A 99 -16.53 21.54 -15.04
N SER A 100 -17.05 22.73 -15.34
CA SER A 100 -16.67 23.96 -14.63
C SER A 100 -17.05 23.92 -13.15
N MET A 101 -18.25 23.43 -12.81
CA MET A 101 -18.69 23.31 -11.41
C MET A 101 -17.90 22.22 -10.66
N ALA A 102 -17.66 21.08 -11.31
CA ALA A 102 -16.81 20.03 -10.75
C ALA A 102 -15.38 20.54 -10.49
N TRP A 103 -14.85 21.41 -11.35
CA TRP A 103 -13.56 22.05 -11.15
C TRP A 103 -13.54 22.95 -9.91
N GLU A 104 -14.59 23.73 -9.66
CA GLU A 104 -14.69 24.54 -8.43
C GLU A 104 -14.68 23.66 -7.18
N VAL A 105 -15.38 22.52 -7.19
CA VAL A 105 -15.36 21.56 -6.08
C VAL A 105 -13.97 20.95 -5.89
N ILE A 106 -13.28 20.55 -6.96
CA ILE A 106 -11.93 20.01 -6.87
C ILE A 106 -10.94 21.01 -6.27
N LYS A 107 -11.06 22.31 -6.62
CA LYS A 107 -10.23 23.36 -6.00
C LYS A 107 -10.45 23.46 -4.49
N GLU A 108 -11.70 23.32 -4.03
CA GLU A 108 -12.00 23.31 -2.60
C GLU A 108 -11.44 22.05 -1.92
N LEU A 109 -11.65 20.87 -2.51
CA LEU A 109 -11.08 19.62 -1.98
C LEU A 109 -9.55 19.61 -1.93
N ALA A 110 -8.91 20.40 -2.80
CA ALA A 110 -7.46 20.60 -2.84
C ALA A 110 -6.99 21.89 -2.13
N SER A 111 -7.88 22.60 -1.42
CA SER A 111 -7.52 23.80 -0.68
C SER A 111 -6.55 23.47 0.46
N LEU A 112 -5.78 24.46 0.92
CA LEU A 112 -4.90 24.26 2.08
C LEU A 112 -5.71 23.83 3.31
N GLU A 113 -6.85 24.49 3.51
CA GLU A 113 -7.77 24.25 4.61
C GLU A 113 -8.30 22.82 4.59
N THR A 114 -8.84 22.37 3.45
CA THR A 114 -9.40 21.01 3.34
C THR A 114 -8.31 19.94 3.46
N MET A 115 -7.12 20.15 2.89
CA MET A 115 -6.01 19.20 3.05
C MET A 115 -5.50 19.14 4.49
N GLN A 116 -5.44 20.27 5.20
CA GLN A 116 -5.08 20.31 6.63
C GLN A 116 -6.13 19.58 7.47
N ALA A 117 -7.41 19.89 7.30
CA ALA A 117 -8.49 19.23 8.02
C ALA A 117 -8.52 17.71 7.80
N THR A 118 -8.22 17.25 6.58
CA THR A 118 -8.11 15.82 6.25
C THR A 118 -6.91 15.16 6.94
N ALA A 119 -5.78 15.86 7.02
CA ALA A 119 -4.58 15.39 7.72
C ALA A 119 -4.83 15.30 9.25
N ASP A 120 -5.42 16.33 9.83
CA ASP A 120 -5.76 16.40 11.27
C ASP A 120 -6.75 15.30 11.68
N ALA A 121 -7.66 14.93 10.77
CA ALA A 121 -8.60 13.83 10.97
C ALA A 121 -7.97 12.43 10.86
N GLY A 122 -6.67 12.33 10.55
CA GLY A 122 -5.96 11.05 10.49
C GLY A 122 -6.17 10.25 9.20
N VAL A 123 -6.84 10.82 8.18
CA VAL A 123 -7.39 10.06 7.05
C VAL A 123 -6.31 9.53 6.11
N ALA A 124 -5.37 10.40 5.70
CA ALA A 124 -4.35 10.07 4.72
C ALA A 124 -3.11 10.94 4.89
N ILE A 125 -2.00 10.48 4.30
CA ILE A 125 -0.80 11.30 4.14
C ILE A 125 -1.14 12.43 3.14
N PRO A 126 -1.04 13.71 3.52
CA PRO A 126 -1.44 14.81 2.65
C PRO A 126 -0.47 14.95 1.47
N ALA A 127 -1.01 15.19 0.28
CA ALA A 127 -0.20 15.40 -0.92
C ALA A 127 0.60 16.72 -0.88
N ARG A 128 0.14 17.71 -0.10
CA ARG A 128 0.78 19.01 0.04
C ARG A 128 1.88 18.97 1.09
N ARG A 129 3.13 19.20 0.65
CA ARG A 129 4.33 19.19 1.50
C ARG A 129 4.22 20.04 2.76
N THR A 130 3.69 21.25 2.66
CA THR A 130 3.55 22.15 3.82
C THR A 130 2.66 21.57 4.91
N VAL A 131 1.71 20.69 4.56
CA VAL A 131 0.86 19.98 5.52
C VAL A 131 1.56 18.72 6.02
N GLY A 132 2.18 17.93 5.13
CA GLY A 132 2.87 16.69 5.49
C GLY A 132 4.15 16.86 6.33
N GLU A 133 4.75 18.06 6.29
CA GLU A 133 5.90 18.44 7.13
C GLU A 133 5.49 19.23 8.38
N SER A 134 4.18 19.47 8.59
CA SER A 134 3.68 20.24 9.72
C SER A 134 3.86 19.48 11.06
N PRO A 135 4.08 20.19 12.19
CA PRO A 135 4.07 19.57 13.52
C PRO A 135 2.76 18.82 13.82
N GLU A 136 1.63 19.35 13.36
CA GLU A 136 0.30 18.77 13.55
C GLU A 136 0.24 17.36 12.96
N PHE A 137 0.72 17.18 11.72
CA PHE A 137 0.75 15.87 11.08
C PHE A 137 1.83 14.94 11.64
N THR A 138 3.02 15.48 11.96
CA THR A 138 4.19 14.64 12.27
C THR A 138 4.30 14.22 13.74
N SER A 139 3.49 14.79 14.63
CA SER A 139 3.56 14.58 16.08
C SER A 139 2.87 13.31 16.59
N VAL A 140 1.98 12.70 15.79
CA VAL A 140 1.22 11.51 16.20
C VAL A 140 1.34 10.41 15.13
N PRO A 141 1.85 9.22 15.48
CA PRO A 141 2.50 8.86 16.75
C PRO A 141 3.89 9.54 16.88
N ALA A 142 4.67 9.21 17.90
CA ALA A 142 5.97 9.85 18.18
C ALA A 142 6.94 9.84 16.97
N ASN A 143 6.92 8.80 16.16
CA ASN A 143 7.67 8.71 14.89
C ASN A 143 6.83 9.06 13.64
N GLY A 144 5.72 9.78 13.77
CA GLY A 144 4.79 10.13 12.70
C GLY A 144 5.45 10.81 11.49
N LYS A 145 6.53 11.55 11.71
CA LYS A 145 7.41 12.09 10.64
C LYS A 145 7.86 11.04 9.60
N ILE A 146 7.90 9.75 9.95
CA ILE A 146 8.26 8.66 9.04
C ILE A 146 7.24 8.52 7.91
N PHE A 147 5.94 8.77 8.15
CA PHE A 147 4.90 8.63 7.13
C PHE A 147 5.17 9.52 5.90
N TYR A 148 5.47 10.79 6.12
CA TYR A 148 5.84 11.68 5.00
C TYR A 148 7.31 11.49 4.60
N GLY A 149 8.20 11.27 5.56
CA GLY A 149 9.64 11.16 5.34
C GLY A 149 10.06 9.97 4.48
N CYS A 150 9.32 8.86 4.48
CA CYS A 150 9.63 7.67 3.69
C CYS A 150 9.52 7.90 2.18
N LEU A 151 8.82 8.96 1.74
CA LEU A 151 8.69 9.33 0.32
C LEU A 151 10.04 9.58 -0.36
N LYS A 152 11.09 9.95 0.38
CA LYS A 152 12.45 10.16 -0.16
C LYS A 152 13.02 8.90 -0.82
N ASP A 153 12.69 7.73 -0.30
CA ASP A 153 13.20 6.44 -0.75
C ASP A 153 12.08 5.59 -1.39
N ALA A 154 10.90 6.16 -1.65
CA ALA A 154 9.74 5.41 -2.14
C ALA A 154 9.61 5.42 -3.66
N LYS A 155 9.00 4.38 -4.21
CA LYS A 155 8.62 4.28 -5.64
C LYS A 155 7.09 4.29 -5.78
N PRO A 156 6.54 4.81 -6.89
CA PRO A 156 5.11 4.68 -7.13
C PRO A 156 4.72 3.20 -7.27
N VAL A 157 3.56 2.83 -6.74
CA VAL A 157 2.95 1.53 -7.05
C VAL A 157 2.77 1.43 -8.57
N PRO A 158 3.15 0.32 -9.22
CA PRO A 158 2.89 0.12 -10.64
C PRO A 158 1.41 0.28 -10.98
N SER A 159 1.08 1.14 -11.95
CA SER A 159 -0.31 1.42 -12.34
C SER A 159 -0.51 1.35 -13.86
N PRO A 160 -0.33 0.18 -14.50
CA PRO A 160 -0.68 -0.01 -15.91
C PRO A 160 -2.18 0.22 -16.17
N SER A 161 -2.55 0.44 -17.43
CA SER A 161 -3.94 0.72 -17.82
C SER A 161 -4.90 -0.44 -17.51
N ASN A 162 -4.41 -1.67 -17.47
CA ASN A 162 -5.16 -2.86 -17.04
C ASN A 162 -4.80 -3.32 -15.62
N PHE A 163 -4.42 -2.40 -14.71
CA PHE A 163 -4.03 -2.72 -13.34
C PHE A 163 -4.98 -3.67 -12.62
N ALA A 164 -6.29 -3.53 -12.80
CA ALA A 164 -7.28 -4.42 -12.17
C ALA A 164 -7.11 -5.90 -12.56
N GLU A 165 -6.79 -6.19 -13.82
CA GLU A 165 -6.52 -7.56 -14.30
C GLU A 165 -5.21 -8.09 -13.68
N VAL A 166 -4.17 -7.26 -13.70
CA VAL A 166 -2.86 -7.59 -13.11
C VAL A 166 -2.99 -7.90 -11.62
N GLU A 167 -3.67 -7.03 -10.87
CA GLU A 167 -3.89 -7.19 -9.43
C GLU A 167 -4.65 -8.48 -9.13
N GLN A 168 -5.72 -8.77 -9.89
CA GLN A 168 -6.50 -9.99 -9.72
C GLN A 168 -5.64 -11.25 -9.94
N ILE A 169 -4.80 -11.27 -11.00
CA ILE A 169 -3.91 -12.40 -11.29
C ILE A 169 -2.92 -12.60 -10.13
N PHE A 170 -2.25 -11.52 -9.70
CA PHE A 170 -1.27 -11.60 -8.62
C PHE A 170 -1.91 -12.07 -7.31
N MET A 171 -3.05 -11.48 -6.92
CA MET A 171 -3.72 -11.81 -5.66
C MET A 171 -4.24 -13.25 -5.62
N ARG A 172 -4.66 -13.82 -6.76
CA ARG A 172 -5.07 -15.23 -6.83
C ARG A 172 -3.91 -16.16 -6.50
N HIS A 173 -2.78 -16.01 -7.20
CA HIS A 173 -1.59 -16.83 -6.97
C HIS A 173 -0.96 -16.60 -5.59
N PHE A 174 -0.98 -15.36 -5.10
CA PHE A 174 -0.56 -15.05 -3.74
C PHE A 174 -1.43 -15.75 -2.68
N THR A 175 -2.76 -15.77 -2.90
CA THR A 175 -3.69 -16.47 -2.00
C THR A 175 -3.46 -17.98 -2.05
N GLU A 176 -3.29 -18.57 -3.23
CA GLU A 176 -2.98 -20.01 -3.35
C GLU A 176 -1.71 -20.39 -2.58
N MET A 177 -0.65 -19.57 -2.68
CA MET A 177 0.58 -19.73 -1.90
C MET A 177 0.33 -19.63 -0.40
N MET A 178 -0.39 -18.59 0.04
CA MET A 178 -0.64 -18.30 1.46
C MET A 178 -1.75 -19.16 2.09
N SER A 179 -2.42 -19.99 1.29
CA SER A 179 -3.32 -21.07 1.74
C SER A 179 -2.64 -22.44 1.72
N ASP A 180 -1.33 -22.51 1.49
CA ASP A 180 -0.53 -23.74 1.40
C ASP A 180 -0.93 -24.68 0.24
N ASN A 181 -1.59 -24.14 -0.80
CA ASN A 181 -2.00 -24.90 -1.98
C ASN A 181 -0.91 -24.93 -3.07
N ALA A 182 0.11 -24.06 -2.96
CA ALA A 182 1.24 -24.00 -3.87
C ALA A 182 2.50 -23.52 -3.13
N THR A 183 3.67 -24.00 -3.55
CA THR A 183 4.93 -23.47 -3.05
C THR A 183 5.16 -22.05 -3.60
N PRO A 184 5.95 -21.19 -2.91
CA PRO A 184 6.28 -19.86 -3.41
C PRO A 184 6.87 -19.86 -4.82
N GLN A 185 7.75 -20.82 -5.13
CA GLN A 185 8.33 -20.99 -6.46
C GLN A 185 7.27 -21.30 -7.52
N ALA A 186 6.34 -22.22 -7.24
CA ALA A 186 5.31 -22.64 -8.19
C ALA A 186 4.29 -21.51 -8.43
N ALA A 187 3.82 -20.88 -7.34
CA ALA A 187 2.86 -19.78 -7.41
C ALA A 187 3.43 -18.57 -8.19
N MET A 188 4.68 -18.19 -7.92
CA MET A 188 5.29 -17.06 -8.63
C MET A 188 5.58 -17.38 -10.10
N ALA A 189 5.95 -18.61 -10.45
CA ALA A 189 6.12 -19.00 -11.85
C ALA A 189 4.79 -18.98 -12.64
N ALA A 190 3.71 -19.46 -12.02
CA ALA A 190 2.37 -19.41 -12.61
C ALA A 190 1.87 -17.96 -12.75
N ALA A 191 2.02 -17.15 -11.69
CA ALA A 191 1.70 -15.73 -11.73
C ALA A 191 2.47 -14.99 -12.83
N ASP A 192 3.78 -15.23 -12.97
CA ASP A 192 4.61 -14.54 -13.96
C ASP A 192 4.16 -14.81 -15.40
N THR A 193 3.73 -16.04 -15.69
CA THR A 193 3.20 -16.42 -17.01
C THR A 193 1.96 -15.60 -17.35
N GLU A 194 0.95 -15.64 -16.48
CA GLU A 194 -0.31 -14.92 -16.71
C GLU A 194 -0.15 -13.39 -16.67
N LEU A 195 0.71 -12.88 -15.79
CA LEU A 195 1.00 -11.45 -15.72
C LEU A 195 1.65 -10.95 -17.01
N ASN A 196 2.61 -11.69 -17.57
CA ASN A 196 3.22 -11.29 -18.84
C ASN A 196 2.21 -11.32 -20.01
N GLU A 197 1.28 -12.29 -20.03
CA GLU A 197 0.19 -12.31 -21.01
C GLU A 197 -0.75 -11.12 -20.85
N ALA A 198 -1.13 -10.76 -19.62
CA ALA A 198 -1.98 -9.60 -19.36
C ALA A 198 -1.27 -8.28 -19.73
N LEU A 199 0.01 -8.14 -19.37
CA LEU A 199 0.79 -6.93 -19.66
C LEU A 199 1.04 -6.76 -21.17
N ALA A 200 1.15 -7.85 -21.94
CA ALA A 200 1.28 -7.80 -23.40
C ALA A 200 0.05 -7.22 -24.12
N LYS A 201 -1.12 -7.16 -23.45
CA LYS A 201 -2.35 -6.55 -24.01
C LYS A 201 -2.33 -5.03 -23.95
N ILE A 202 -1.44 -4.45 -23.14
CA ILE A 202 -1.28 -3.00 -23.04
C ILE A 202 -0.65 -2.52 -24.36
N SER A 203 -1.48 -1.99 -25.25
CA SER A 203 -1.00 -1.31 -26.46
C SER A 203 -0.35 0.02 -26.08
N ASP A 204 0.67 0.43 -26.83
CA ASP A 204 1.32 1.74 -26.70
C ASP A 204 0.34 2.92 -26.89
#